data_AF-A0AAW5MYP1-F1
#
_entry.id   AF-A0AAW5MYP1-F1
#
_cell.length_a   1.000
_cell.length_b   1.000
_cell.length_c   1.000
_cell.angle_alpha   90.00
_cell.angle_beta   90.00
_cell.angle_gamma   90.00
#
_symmetry.space_group_name_H-M   'P 1'
#
loop_
_entity.id
_entity.type
_entity.pdbx_description
1 polymer ?
#
loop_
_entity_poly.entity_id
_entity_poly.type
_entity_poly.pdbx_seq_one_letter_code
_entity_poly.pdbx_strand_id
1 'polypeptide(L)' 'LENLSALQAQQKGLRFNLEPTLPLPHQVITDGTRLRQILWNLISNAVKFTQQGQVTVRVRYDEGDMLHFEVEDSGIGIP' A
#
# COMPACT_ATOMS: atom_id res chain seq x y z
N LEU A 1 -0.16 -8.41 4.60
CA LEU A 1 0.53 -7.29 3.93
C LEU A 1 0.77 -6.17 4.93
N GLU A 2 -0.28 -5.65 5.58
CA GLU A 2 -0.16 -4.66 6.67
C GLU A 2 0.93 -5.00 7.68
N ASN A 3 0.90 -6.19 8.31
CA ASN A 3 1.86 -6.52 9.37
C ASN A 3 3.34 -6.50 8.93
N LEU A 4 3.69 -7.05 7.76
CA LEU A 4 5.09 -7.13 7.34
C LEU A 4 5.63 -5.78 6.88
N SER A 5 4.82 -5.04 6.11
CA SER A 5 5.22 -3.74 5.59
C SER A 5 5.24 -2.67 6.67
N ALA A 6 4.26 -2.67 7.58
CA ALA A 6 4.25 -1.78 8.74
C ALA A 6 5.45 -2.06 9.66
N LEU A 7 5.80 -3.33 9.89
CA LEU A 7 6.99 -3.68 10.67
C LEU A 7 8.28 -3.15 10.04
N GLN A 8 8.46 -3.28 8.72
CA GLN A 8 9.64 -2.77 8.02
C GLN A 8 9.72 -1.23 8.03
N ALA A 9 8.58 -0.56 7.81
CA ALA A 9 8.50 0.90 7.89
C ALA A 9 8.81 1.38 9.31
N GLN A 10 8.24 0.76 10.32
CA GLN A 10 8.48 1.07 11.73
C GLN A 10 9.94 0.84 12.13
N GLN A 11 10.58 -0.23 11.65
CA GLN A 11 12.02 -0.47 11.86
C GLN A 11 12.90 0.65 11.30
N LYS A 12 12.47 1.33 10.24
CA LYS A 12 13.13 2.51 9.67
C LYS A 12 12.65 3.84 10.27
N GLY A 13 11.72 3.82 11.23
CA GLY A 13 11.11 5.03 11.78
C GLY A 13 10.18 5.77 10.80
N LEU A 14 9.74 5.12 9.72
CA LEU A 14 8.77 5.65 8.77
C LEU A 14 7.35 5.50 9.33
N ARG A 15 6.49 6.49 9.08
CA ARG A 15 5.05 6.33 9.32
C ARG A 15 4.45 5.47 8.22
N PHE A 16 3.62 4.51 8.60
CA PHE A 16 2.88 3.67 7.66
C PHE A 16 1.39 3.88 7.89
N ASN A 17 0.68 4.38 6.88
CA ASN A 17 -0.74 4.68 6.95
C ASN A 17 -1.53 3.76 6.03
N LEU A 18 -2.67 3.26 6.50
CA LEU A 18 -3.68 2.61 5.67
C LEU A 18 -4.95 3.46 5.69
N GLU A 19 -5.41 3.86 4.52
CA GLU A 19 -6.57 4.74 4.32
C GLU A 19 -7.63 4.03 3.46
N PRO A 20 -8.52 3.22 4.06
CA PRO A 20 -9.63 2.61 3.34
C PRO A 20 -10.79 3.60 3.17
N THR A 21 -11.27 3.75 1.95
CA THR A 21 -12.51 4.48 1.64
C THR A 21 -13.68 3.51 1.61
N LEU A 22 -14.62 3.70 2.53
CA LEU A 22 -15.82 2.85 2.65
C LEU A 22 -16.96 3.33 1.73
N PRO A 23 -17.87 2.42 1.30
CA PRO A 23 -17.88 0.99 1.59
C PRO A 23 -16.86 0.21 0.76
N LEU A 24 -16.23 -0.79 1.38
CA LEU A 24 -15.43 -1.79 0.68
C LEU A 24 -16.23 -3.09 0.56
N PRO A 25 -16.04 -3.87 -0.51
CA PRO A 25 -16.69 -5.16 -0.65
C PRO A 25 -16.20 -6.12 0.44
N HIS A 26 -17.13 -6.89 1.01
CA HIS A 26 -16.80 -7.90 2.03
C HIS A 26 -15.90 -9.02 1.50
N GLN A 27 -15.95 -9.30 0.19
CA GLN A 27 -15.16 -10.32 -0.46
C GLN A 27 -14.76 -9.86 -1.86
N VAL A 28 -13.53 -10.20 -2.24
CA VAL A 28 -12.98 -9.93 -3.58
C VAL A 28 -12.51 -11.26 -4.16
N ILE A 29 -13.00 -11.62 -5.33
CA ILE A 29 -12.56 -12.82 -6.07
C ILE A 29 -11.50 -12.38 -7.08
N THR A 30 -10.27 -12.80 -6.87
CA THR A 30 -9.12 -12.44 -7.73
C THR A 30 -7.96 -13.42 -7.52
N ASP A 31 -6.89 -13.28 -8.32
CA ASP A 31 -5.62 -13.93 -8.05
C ASP A 31 -4.91 -13.21 -6.88
N GLY A 32 -5.18 -13.70 -5.67
CA GLY A 32 -4.60 -13.13 -4.46
C GLY A 32 -3.07 -13.21 -4.42
N THR A 33 -2.44 -14.15 -5.13
CA THR A 33 -0.97 -14.28 -5.15
C THR A 33 -0.36 -13.19 -6.00
N ARG A 34 -0.89 -12.98 -7.21
CA ARG A 34 -0.45 -11.89 -8.09
C ARG A 34 -0.74 -10.53 -7.47
N LEU A 35 -1.91 -10.33 -6.86
CA LEU A 35 -2.23 -9.09 -6.16
C LEU A 35 -1.24 -8.81 -5.02
N ARG A 36 -0.94 -9.82 -4.18
CA ARG A 36 0.06 -9.68 -3.11
C ARG A 36 1.44 -9.32 -3.64
N GLN A 37 1.86 -9.94 -4.74
CA GLN A 37 3.16 -9.67 -5.36
C GLN A 37 3.24 -8.22 -5.86
N ILE A 38 2.21 -7.73 -6.54
CA ILE A 38 2.16 -6.34 -7.04
C ILE A 38 2.25 -5.37 -5.87
N LEU A 39 1.39 -5.51 -4.86
CA LEU A 39 1.37 -4.62 -3.70
C LEU A 39 2.70 -4.67 -2.93
N TRP A 40 3.29 -5.85 -2.77
CA TRP A 40 4.59 -5.99 -2.14
C TRP A 40 5.69 -5.24 -2.90
N ASN A 41 5.73 -5.36 -4.22
CA ASN A 41 6.73 -4.66 -5.03
C ASN A 41 6.62 -3.13 -4.88
N LEU A 42 5.39 -2.60 -4.90
CA LEU A 42 5.16 -1.16 -4.71
C LEU A 42 5.54 -0.69 -3.31
N ILE A 43 5.05 -1.36 -2.26
CA ILE A 43 5.28 -0.96 -0.87
C ILE A 43 6.76 -1.13 -0.48
N SER A 44 7.40 -2.22 -0.89
CA SER A 44 8.83 -2.42 -0.60
C SER A 44 9.70 -1.37 -1.28
N ASN A 45 9.35 -0.93 -2.50
CA ASN A 45 10.03 0.19 -3.15
C ASN A 45 9.82 1.49 -2.38
N ALA A 46 8.58 1.82 -2.02
CA ALA A 46 8.26 3.00 -1.20
C ALA A 46 9.09 3.05 0.11
N VAL A 47 9.12 1.94 0.86
CA VAL A 47 9.90 1.80 2.09
C VAL A 47 11.41 1.81 1.84
N LYS A 48 11.87 1.31 0.68
CA LYS A 48 13.29 1.33 0.30
C LYS A 48 13.78 2.75 0.02
N PHE A 49 12.99 3.55 -0.70
CA PHE A 49 13.40 4.86 -1.21
C PHE A 49 12.97 6.05 -0.34
N THR A 50 12.15 5.81 0.69
CA THR A 50 11.86 6.80 1.74
C THR A 50 12.81 6.62 2.92
N GLN A 51 13.69 7.60 3.16
CA GLN A 51 14.58 7.57 4.35
C GLN A 51 13.90 8.13 5.60
N GLN A 52 13.12 9.19 5.44
CA GLN A 52 12.32 9.82 6.48
C GLN A 52 10.98 10.25 5.88
N GLY A 53 9.91 10.15 6.65
CA GLY A 53 8.57 10.56 6.22
C GLY A 53 7.58 9.41 6.36
N GLN A 54 6.78 9.18 5.31
CA GLN A 54 5.68 8.23 5.37
C GLN A 54 5.45 7.47 4.07
N VAL A 55 4.81 6.31 4.23
CA VAL A 55 4.21 5.52 3.15
C VAL A 55 2.73 5.37 3.47
N THR A 56 1.88 5.72 2.51
CA THR A 56 0.42 5.63 2.63
C THR A 56 -0.12 4.65 1.60
N VAL A 57 -0.93 3.70 2.05
CA VAL A 57 -1.68 2.79 1.17
C VAL A 57 -3.14 3.20 1.20
N ARG A 58 -3.72 3.53 0.05
CA ARG A 58 -5.15 3.84 -0.09
C ARG A 58 -5.87 2.71 -0.80
N VAL A 59 -7.08 2.41 -0.32
CA VAL A 59 -7.93 1.39 -0.91
C VAL A 59 -9.33 1.97 -1.08
N ARG A 60 -9.85 1.99 -2.30
CA ARG A 60 -11.22 2.45 -2.58
C ARG A 60 -11.91 1.50 -3.54
N TYR A 61 -13.22 1.36 -3.37
CA TYR A 61 -14.09 0.65 -4.28
C TYR A 61 -15.01 1.67 -4.94
N ASP A 62 -15.07 1.68 -6.27
CA ASP A 62 -15.92 2.62 -7.01
C ASP A 62 -17.20 1.96 -7.54
N GLU A 63 -18.08 2.78 -8.12
CA GLU A 63 -19.37 2.35 -8.68
C GLU A 63 -19.23 1.46 -9.92
N GLY A 64 -18.03 1.35 -10.50
CA GLY A 64 -17.74 0.49 -11.66
C GLY A 64 -17.32 -0.93 -11.29
N ASP A 65 -17.56 -1.35 -10.04
CA ASP A 65 -17.09 -2.60 -9.45
C ASP A 65 -15.55 -2.76 -9.49
N MET A 66 -14.82 -1.65 -9.45
CA MET A 66 -13.37 -1.65 -9.50
C MET A 66 -12.76 -1.35 -8.12
N LEU A 67 -11.90 -2.25 -7.66
CA LEU A 67 -11.09 -2.06 -6.45
C LEU A 67 -9.76 -1.41 -6.83
N HIS A 68 -9.54 -0.20 -6.33
CA HIS A 68 -8.32 0.58 -6.56
C HIS A 68 -7.39 0.48 -5.36
N PHE A 69 -6.11 0.26 -5.64
CA PHE A 69 -5.03 0.34 -4.68
C PHE A 69 -4.07 1.45 -5.10
N GLU A 70 -3.70 2.31 -4.17
CA GLU A 70 -2.70 3.35 -4.35
C GLU A 70 -1.62 3.22 -3.28
N VAL A 71 -0.37 3.37 -3.68
CA VAL A 71 0.78 3.40 -2.77
C VAL A 71 1.49 4.72 -3.02
N GLU A 72 1.46 5.60 -2.02
CA GLU A 72 2.13 6.90 -2.03
C GLU A 72 3.29 6.86 -1.04
N ASP A 73 4.42 7.44 -1.43
CA ASP A 73 5.57 7.63 -0.56
C ASP A 73 6.07 9.07 -0.63
N SER A 74 6.69 9.53 0.46
CA SER A 74 7.29 10.87 0.54
C SER A 74 8.79 10.85 0.24
N GLY A 75 9.28 9.83 -0.47
CA GLY A 75 10.68 9.63 -0.78
C GLY A 75 11.19 10.53 -1.89
N ILE A 76 12.33 10.16 -2.45
CA ILE A 76 13.07 10.95 -3.45
C ILE A 76 12.42 10.99 -4.84
N GLY A 77 11.32 10.26 -5.07
CA GLY A 77 10.69 10.11 -6.38
C GLY A 77 11.49 9.23 -7.34
N ILE A 78 11.14 9.32 -8.64
CA ILE A 78 11.81 8.61 -9.74
C ILE A 78 12.68 9.61 -10.50
N PRO A 79 13.98 9.32 -10.73
CA PRO A 79 14.87 10.17 -11.53
C PRO A 79 14.51 10.26 -13.01
#